data_AF-A0AAQ4CQM5-F1
#
_entry.id   AF-A0AAQ4CQM5-F1
#
_cell.length_a   1.000
_cell.length_b   1.000
_cell.length_c   1.000
_cell.angle_alpha   90.00
_cell.angle_beta   90.00
_cell.angle_gamma   90.00
#
_symmetry.space_group_name_H-M   'P 1'
#
loop_
_entity.id
_entity.type
_entity.pdbx_description
1 polymer ?
#
loop_
_entity_poly.entity_id
_entity_poly.type
_entity_poly.pdbx_seq_one_letter_code
_entity_poly.pdbx_strand_id
1 'polypeptide(L)'
;MELFYIPYYNIYLMITYYVPLVVDQNYNDLPFNKQIAIGLLNIDLDKKERVTKASIVGWPILLKKLDQENFLVLDETMNVVSKITKGIYPSYKDISKEISSIDEVDDLLSKLNKLELEQKSIAEISLAGLLNLDVNQLIKVIKNKQFQLTILNSKISDHDIKLITETLTSLKIEAHNVLTSLELLMKTVDDKRLELKQKLLNKIDEVSKKYNDLINKKSAEIETELQTILPEISEEVKKKLDQVVLQLTDLISKYTINNLKYESGIADKIEVDNVRKELENTFTDILNIKDEINKKYSPKLKEYKSSLDNLRSEKNSEIDKINKKIKELEDTVNNFRNKVNKAKNNIESFITYVESFYQKLDFPEDIVIIIPFLIAITNKNRKIVVIPQIYKGKVQGVFSKFFKKSDLSIPFMNSLQIFAEYLKLMEFQDNIKVYAREINEALKEIENDGWKSKESIDEIYES
;
A
#
# COMPACT_ATOMS: atom_id res chain seq x y z
N MET A 1 17.06 -41.34 -58.83
CA MET A 1 16.81 -41.91 -57.49
C MET A 1 16.89 -40.76 -56.52
N GLU A 2 15.74 -40.15 -56.21
CA GLU A 2 15.63 -39.13 -55.17
C GLU A 2 15.51 -39.83 -53.82
N LEU A 3 16.51 -39.61 -52.96
CA LEU A 3 16.48 -40.04 -51.56
C LEU A 3 15.67 -39.01 -50.79
N PHE A 4 14.46 -39.38 -50.39
CA PHE A 4 13.63 -38.60 -49.48
C PHE A 4 14.32 -38.53 -48.10
N TYR A 5 14.67 -37.31 -47.70
CA TYR A 5 15.09 -36.99 -46.34
C TYR A 5 13.83 -36.95 -45.46
N ILE A 6 13.62 -37.98 -44.65
CA ILE A 6 12.60 -37.99 -43.61
C ILE A 6 13.22 -37.31 -42.38
N PRO A 7 12.71 -36.16 -41.90
CA PRO A 7 13.22 -35.57 -40.68
C PRO A 7 12.86 -36.50 -39.52
N TYR A 8 13.87 -36.93 -38.78
CA TYR A 8 13.69 -37.55 -37.47
C TYR A 8 12.96 -36.56 -36.57
N TYR A 9 11.69 -36.85 -36.27
CA TYR A 9 11.05 -36.28 -35.09
C TYR A 9 11.86 -36.78 -33.89
N ASN A 10 12.56 -35.87 -33.22
CA ASN A 10 13.06 -36.11 -31.88
C ASN A 10 11.82 -36.30 -30.99
N ILE A 11 11.40 -37.55 -30.81
CA ILE A 11 10.46 -37.93 -29.77
C ILE A 11 11.24 -37.80 -28.47
N TYR A 12 11.22 -36.61 -27.87
CA TYR A 12 11.58 -36.48 -26.46
C TYR A 12 10.61 -37.35 -25.69
N LEU A 13 11.11 -38.48 -25.17
CA LEU A 13 10.37 -39.36 -24.29
C LEU A 13 10.12 -38.58 -23.00
N MET A 14 8.93 -37.96 -22.87
CA MET A 14 8.52 -37.33 -21.63
C MET A 14 8.56 -38.34 -20.49
N ILE A 15 9.35 -38.06 -19.45
CA ILE A 15 9.45 -38.94 -18.30
C ILE A 15 8.16 -38.84 -17.50
N THR A 16 7.54 -39.99 -17.24
CA THR A 16 6.32 -40.08 -16.44
C THR A 16 6.65 -40.64 -15.06
N TYR A 17 6.29 -39.91 -14.02
CA TYR A 17 6.33 -40.39 -12.65
C TYR A 17 4.94 -40.52 -12.06
N TYR A 18 4.83 -41.32 -11.01
CA TYR A 18 3.58 -41.59 -10.33
C TYR A 18 3.70 -41.24 -8.85
N VAL A 19 2.67 -40.57 -8.34
CA VAL A 19 2.49 -40.34 -6.90
C VAL A 19 1.77 -41.56 -6.31
N PRO A 20 2.18 -42.09 -5.14
CA PRO A 20 1.39 -43.09 -4.43
C PRO A 20 0.07 -42.49 -3.91
N LEU A 21 -1.02 -43.26 -3.93
CA LEU A 21 -2.28 -42.85 -3.30
C LEU A 21 -2.11 -42.71 -1.80
N VAL A 22 -1.27 -43.55 -1.19
CA VAL A 22 -0.96 -43.47 0.24
C VAL A 22 0.53 -43.69 0.47
N VAL A 23 1.12 -42.80 1.27
CA VAL A 23 2.49 -42.92 1.79
C VAL A 23 2.48 -43.08 3.30
N ASP A 24 3.57 -43.58 3.88
CA ASP A 24 3.76 -43.57 5.33
C ASP A 24 4.18 -42.18 5.86
N GLN A 25 4.34 -42.04 7.17
CA GLN A 25 4.79 -40.78 7.81
C GLN A 25 6.21 -40.35 7.39
N ASN A 26 7.00 -41.25 6.80
CA ASN A 26 8.34 -41.00 6.29
C ASN A 26 8.34 -40.80 4.76
N TYR A 27 7.17 -40.65 4.13
CA TYR A 27 7.00 -40.47 2.68
C TYR A 27 7.43 -41.66 1.82
N ASN A 28 7.51 -42.86 2.39
CA ASN A 28 7.73 -44.09 1.64
C ASN A 28 6.42 -44.60 1.02
N ASP A 29 6.53 -45.25 -0.15
CA ASP A 29 5.36 -45.90 -0.75
C ASP A 29 4.93 -47.12 0.07
N LEU A 30 3.63 -47.39 0.08
CA LEU A 30 3.08 -48.63 0.62
C LEU A 30 2.77 -49.60 -0.52
N PRO A 31 2.63 -50.91 -0.26
CA PRO A 31 2.09 -51.84 -1.25
C PRO A 31 0.75 -51.34 -1.81
N PHE A 32 0.55 -51.45 -3.13
CA PHE A 32 -0.61 -50.88 -3.83
C PHE A 32 -1.96 -51.26 -3.20
N ASN A 33 -2.15 -52.54 -2.84
CA ASN A 33 -3.39 -53.02 -2.22
C ASN A 33 -3.60 -52.44 -0.82
N LYS A 34 -2.53 -52.17 -0.06
CA LYS A 34 -2.59 -51.47 1.22
C LYS A 34 -2.96 -50.00 1.04
N GLN A 35 -2.48 -49.35 -0.01
CA GLN A 35 -2.90 -47.99 -0.36
C GLN A 35 -4.41 -47.94 -0.67
N ILE A 36 -4.92 -48.88 -1.47
CA ILE A 36 -6.36 -48.97 -1.78
C ILE A 36 -7.17 -49.24 -0.50
N ALA A 37 -6.75 -50.20 0.32
CA ALA A 37 -7.44 -50.54 1.56
C ALA A 37 -7.56 -49.32 2.50
N ILE A 38 -6.47 -48.56 2.70
CA ILE A 38 -6.50 -47.31 3.47
C ILE A 38 -7.44 -46.29 2.83
N GLY A 39 -7.37 -46.11 1.50
CA GLY A 39 -8.28 -45.23 0.76
C GLY A 39 -9.75 -45.58 0.99
N LEU A 40 -10.10 -46.87 0.88
CA LEU A 40 -11.47 -47.36 1.08
C LEU A 40 -11.97 -47.15 2.52
N LEU A 41 -11.10 -47.37 3.52
CA LEU A 41 -11.44 -47.13 4.94
C LEU A 41 -11.68 -45.65 5.26
N ASN A 42 -11.06 -44.74 4.49
CA ASN A 42 -11.27 -43.30 4.61
C ASN A 42 -12.54 -42.79 3.92
N ILE A 43 -13.27 -43.65 3.19
CA ILE A 43 -14.54 -43.25 2.60
C ILE A 43 -15.55 -43.05 3.74
N ASP A 44 -16.08 -41.82 3.84
CA ASP A 44 -17.00 -41.50 4.92
C ASP A 44 -18.44 -41.94 4.62
N LEU A 45 -18.70 -43.25 4.66
CA LEU A 45 -20.02 -43.85 4.48
C LEU A 45 -20.93 -43.69 5.71
N ASP A 46 -22.22 -43.42 5.47
CA ASP A 46 -23.27 -43.59 6.49
C ASP A 46 -23.42 -45.06 6.90
N LYS A 47 -24.01 -45.34 8.08
CA LYS A 47 -24.18 -46.72 8.62
C LYS A 47 -24.77 -47.72 7.60
N LYS A 48 -25.71 -47.30 6.76
CA LYS A 48 -26.40 -48.14 5.75
C LYS A 48 -25.86 -47.98 4.33
N GLU A 49 -24.93 -47.06 4.12
CA GLU A 49 -24.39 -46.79 2.78
C GLU A 49 -23.27 -47.78 2.46
N ARG A 50 -23.21 -48.21 1.21
CA ARG A 50 -22.23 -49.16 0.68
C ARG A 50 -21.70 -48.66 -0.64
N VAL A 51 -20.47 -49.04 -0.98
CA VAL A 51 -19.83 -48.73 -2.25
C VAL A 51 -20.40 -49.67 -3.32
N THR A 52 -20.95 -49.14 -4.40
CA THR A 52 -21.40 -49.93 -5.56
C THR A 52 -20.32 -50.05 -6.62
N LYS A 53 -19.48 -49.02 -6.75
CA LYS A 53 -18.31 -49.00 -7.64
C LYS A 53 -17.19 -48.22 -6.99
N ALA A 54 -15.95 -48.68 -7.13
CA ALA A 54 -14.81 -47.80 -6.92
C ALA A 54 -13.74 -47.92 -8.00
N SER A 55 -13.08 -46.79 -8.23
CA SER A 55 -12.09 -46.63 -9.28
C SER A 55 -10.88 -45.88 -8.74
N ILE A 56 -9.69 -46.36 -9.04
CA ILE A 56 -8.46 -45.56 -8.89
C ILE A 56 -8.12 -44.92 -10.23
N VAL A 57 -8.04 -43.59 -10.22
CA VAL A 57 -7.91 -42.75 -11.42
C VAL A 57 -6.67 -41.88 -11.27
N GLY A 58 -5.82 -41.87 -12.29
CA GLY A 58 -4.64 -41.03 -12.37
C GLY A 58 -4.94 -39.74 -13.11
N TRP A 59 -4.71 -38.61 -12.46
CA TRP A 59 -4.78 -37.29 -13.07
C TRP A 59 -3.39 -36.88 -13.56
N PRO A 60 -3.18 -36.74 -14.89
CA PRO A 60 -1.90 -36.31 -15.43
C PRO A 60 -1.68 -34.80 -15.27
N ILE A 61 -0.52 -34.43 -14.74
CA ILE A 61 -0.03 -33.04 -14.65
C ILE A 61 1.30 -32.96 -15.38
N LEU A 62 1.42 -32.03 -16.33
CA LEU A 62 2.64 -31.71 -17.03
C LEU A 62 3.39 -30.60 -16.29
N LEU A 63 4.64 -30.88 -15.94
CA LEU A 63 5.64 -29.89 -15.56
C LEU A 63 6.40 -29.49 -16.81
N LYS A 64 6.01 -28.37 -17.41
CA LYS A 64 6.60 -27.86 -18.66
C LYS A 64 7.79 -26.97 -18.33
N LYS A 65 8.98 -27.34 -18.76
CA LYS A 65 10.20 -26.52 -18.61
C LYS A 65 10.13 -25.31 -19.54
N LEU A 66 10.37 -24.12 -18.98
CA LEU A 66 10.46 -22.88 -19.75
C LEU A 66 11.91 -22.43 -19.92
N ASP A 67 12.70 -22.50 -18.86
CA ASP A 67 14.12 -22.15 -18.85
C ASP A 67 14.89 -23.08 -17.90
N GLN A 68 16.12 -22.72 -17.50
CA GLN A 68 16.98 -23.58 -16.70
C GLN A 68 16.38 -23.96 -15.34
N GLU A 69 15.56 -23.10 -14.73
CA GLU A 69 15.00 -23.34 -13.39
C GLU A 69 13.46 -23.28 -13.36
N ASN A 70 12.81 -22.57 -14.29
CA ASN A 70 11.38 -22.30 -14.23
C ASN A 70 10.53 -23.32 -15.00
N PHE A 71 9.49 -23.80 -14.34
CA PHE A 71 8.49 -24.71 -14.87
C PHE A 71 7.08 -24.14 -14.74
N LEU A 72 6.20 -24.46 -15.69
CA LEU A 72 4.76 -24.32 -15.53
C LEU A 72 4.16 -25.64 -15.07
N VAL A 73 3.14 -25.56 -14.23
CA VAL A 73 2.34 -26.71 -13.79
C VAL A 73 1.03 -26.70 -14.56
N LEU A 74 0.80 -27.74 -15.35
CA LEU A 74 -0.30 -27.79 -16.31
C LEU A 74 -1.16 -29.06 -16.11
N ASP A 75 -2.47 -28.89 -16.00
CA ASP A 75 -3.46 -29.96 -16.09
C ASP A 75 -3.56 -30.45 -17.53
N GLU A 76 -3.05 -31.65 -17.80
CA GLU A 76 -3.10 -32.23 -19.14
C GLU A 76 -4.52 -32.54 -19.61
N THR A 77 -5.48 -32.68 -18.70
CA THR A 77 -6.87 -33.01 -19.05
C THR A 77 -7.69 -31.79 -19.50
N MET A 78 -7.16 -30.58 -19.32
CA MET A 78 -7.79 -29.29 -19.62
C MET A 78 -9.13 -29.04 -18.91
N ASN A 79 -9.41 -29.74 -17.80
CA ASN A 79 -10.65 -29.58 -17.05
C ASN A 79 -10.56 -28.46 -16.01
N VAL A 80 -9.36 -28.22 -15.46
CA VAL A 80 -9.13 -27.15 -14.48
C VAL A 80 -8.89 -25.83 -15.20
N VAL A 81 -9.59 -24.77 -14.78
CA VAL A 81 -9.44 -23.42 -15.32
C VAL A 81 -8.96 -22.47 -14.23
N SER A 82 -7.81 -21.84 -14.48
CA SER A 82 -7.33 -20.72 -13.65
C SER A 82 -7.93 -19.41 -14.15
N LYS A 83 -8.48 -18.63 -13.23
CA LYS A 83 -9.01 -17.29 -13.48
C LYS A 83 -8.04 -16.24 -12.95
N ILE A 84 -7.49 -15.43 -13.83
CA ILE A 84 -6.57 -14.35 -13.52
C ILE A 84 -7.31 -13.03 -13.66
N THR A 85 -7.45 -12.30 -12.55
CA THR A 85 -8.08 -10.97 -12.52
C THR A 85 -7.02 -9.89 -12.63
N LYS A 86 -7.03 -9.15 -13.73
CA LYS A 86 -6.12 -8.05 -14.01
C LYS A 86 -6.80 -6.70 -13.78
N GLY A 87 -6.16 -5.79 -13.06
CA GLY A 87 -6.60 -4.40 -12.94
C GLY A 87 -6.29 -3.57 -14.19
N ILE A 88 -7.26 -2.75 -14.62
CA ILE A 88 -7.06 -1.74 -15.68
C ILE A 88 -6.85 -0.38 -15.01
N TYR A 89 -5.71 0.23 -15.26
CA TYR A 89 -5.29 1.48 -14.63
C TYR A 89 -5.44 2.68 -15.58
N PRO A 90 -5.51 3.92 -15.06
CA PRO A 90 -5.37 5.12 -15.87
C PRO A 90 -4.05 5.12 -16.67
N SER A 91 -4.03 5.84 -17.80
CA SER A 91 -2.77 6.10 -18.52
C SER A 91 -1.90 7.07 -17.73
N TYR A 92 -1.04 6.53 -16.85
CA TYR A 92 -0.12 7.37 -16.06
C TYR A 92 0.86 8.15 -16.94
N LYS A 93 1.18 7.64 -18.13
CA LYS A 93 2.00 8.34 -19.12
C LYS A 93 1.32 9.63 -19.62
N ASP A 94 0.02 9.57 -19.89
CA ASP A 94 -0.70 10.77 -20.36
C ASP A 94 -0.94 11.76 -19.22
N ILE A 95 -1.24 11.25 -18.02
CA ILE A 95 -1.32 12.08 -16.80
C ILE A 95 0.03 12.78 -16.54
N SER A 96 1.15 12.07 -16.69
CA SER A 96 2.50 12.64 -16.52
C SER A 96 2.75 13.79 -17.50
N LYS A 97 2.39 13.62 -18.78
CA LYS A 97 2.49 14.71 -19.77
C LYS A 97 1.64 15.92 -19.39
N GLU A 98 0.39 15.70 -18.96
CA GLU A 98 -0.48 16.79 -18.51
C GLU A 98 0.15 17.55 -17.33
N ILE A 99 0.65 16.83 -16.31
CA ILE A 99 1.29 17.44 -15.14
C ILE A 99 2.55 18.23 -15.52
N SER A 100 3.35 17.71 -16.46
CA SER A 100 4.58 18.39 -16.89
C SER A 100 4.32 19.77 -17.50
N SER A 101 3.13 19.98 -18.06
CA SER A 101 2.72 21.24 -18.71
C SER A 101 2.09 22.29 -17.78
N ILE A 102 1.85 21.95 -16.51
CA ILE A 102 1.22 22.85 -15.55
C ILE A 102 2.26 23.85 -15.04
N ASP A 103 2.02 25.16 -15.16
CA ASP A 103 2.97 26.18 -14.70
C ASP A 103 2.56 26.94 -13.43
N GLU A 104 1.33 26.73 -12.99
CA GLU A 104 0.75 27.40 -11.81
C GLU A 104 0.52 26.42 -10.66
N VAL A 105 0.77 26.89 -9.43
CA VAL A 105 0.64 26.08 -8.21
C VAL A 105 -0.79 25.62 -7.99
N ASP A 106 -1.76 26.52 -8.13
CA ASP A 106 -3.17 26.23 -7.84
C ASP A 106 -3.74 25.18 -8.83
N ASP A 107 -3.26 25.20 -10.08
CA ASP A 107 -3.61 24.22 -11.10
C ASP A 107 -3.02 22.83 -10.79
N LEU A 108 -1.76 22.78 -10.35
CA LEU A 108 -1.13 21.53 -9.93
C LEU A 108 -1.87 20.94 -8.73
N LEU A 109 -2.16 21.75 -7.72
CA LEU A 109 -2.92 21.36 -6.54
C LEU A 109 -4.30 20.78 -6.91
N SER A 110 -5.05 21.52 -7.75
CA SER A 110 -6.36 21.10 -8.24
C SER A 110 -6.29 19.76 -8.99
N LYS A 111 -5.28 19.59 -9.85
CA LYS A 111 -5.07 18.36 -10.62
C LYS A 111 -4.75 17.18 -9.70
N LEU A 112 -3.75 17.30 -8.82
CA LEU A 112 -3.32 16.22 -7.93
C LEU A 112 -4.43 15.76 -6.97
N ASN A 113 -5.25 16.69 -6.47
CA ASN A 113 -6.36 16.37 -5.58
C ASN A 113 -7.45 15.54 -6.28
N LYS A 114 -7.74 15.84 -7.55
CA LYS A 114 -8.77 15.14 -8.36
C LYS A 114 -8.28 13.86 -9.01
N LEU A 115 -6.97 13.61 -9.05
CA LEU A 115 -6.43 12.41 -9.68
C LEU A 115 -6.80 11.15 -8.90
N GLU A 116 -7.42 10.22 -9.63
CA GLU A 116 -7.64 8.84 -9.25
C GLU A 116 -6.55 7.98 -9.88
N LEU A 117 -5.74 7.36 -9.02
CA LEU A 117 -4.64 6.46 -9.42
C LEU A 117 -4.98 4.99 -9.20
N GLU A 118 -6.15 4.71 -8.64
CA GLU A 118 -6.56 3.34 -8.38
C GLU A 118 -7.08 2.67 -9.67
N GLN A 119 -7.28 1.35 -9.61
CA GLN A 119 -7.82 0.59 -10.73
C GLN A 119 -9.21 1.13 -11.14
N LYS A 120 -9.41 1.35 -12.44
CA LYS A 120 -10.69 1.81 -13.01
C LYS A 120 -11.67 0.67 -13.21
N SER A 121 -11.15 -0.50 -13.58
CA SER A 121 -11.94 -1.70 -13.85
C SER A 121 -11.06 -2.94 -13.73
N ILE A 122 -11.68 -4.11 -13.89
CA ILE A 122 -11.01 -5.40 -13.89
C ILE A 122 -11.31 -6.15 -15.20
N ALA A 123 -10.33 -6.92 -15.67
CA ALA A 123 -10.48 -7.88 -16.74
C ALA A 123 -10.18 -9.28 -16.20
N GLU A 124 -11.07 -10.24 -16.44
CA GLU A 124 -10.85 -11.65 -16.09
C GLU A 124 -10.34 -12.41 -17.32
N ILE A 125 -9.25 -13.14 -17.14
CA ILE A 125 -8.66 -14.01 -18.14
C ILE A 125 -8.76 -15.44 -17.61
N SER A 126 -9.38 -16.32 -18.39
CA SER A 126 -9.52 -17.73 -18.06
C SER A 126 -8.52 -18.55 -18.87
N LEU A 127 -7.64 -19.26 -18.18
CA LEU A 127 -6.65 -20.16 -18.78
C LEU A 127 -6.95 -21.59 -18.35
N ALA A 128 -7.51 -22.38 -19.27
CA ALA A 128 -7.69 -23.82 -19.08
C ALA A 128 -6.33 -24.51 -19.06
N GLY A 129 -6.18 -25.53 -18.21
CA GLY A 129 -4.92 -26.27 -18.06
C GLY A 129 -3.90 -25.59 -17.15
N LEU A 130 -3.94 -24.27 -16.94
CA LEU A 130 -2.98 -23.62 -16.03
C LEU A 130 -3.30 -23.92 -14.56
N LEU A 131 -2.31 -24.35 -13.78
CA LEU A 131 -2.46 -24.64 -12.35
C LEU A 131 -1.54 -23.75 -11.49
N ASN A 132 -2.11 -23.12 -10.45
CA ASN A 132 -1.34 -22.53 -9.36
C ASN A 132 -1.20 -23.54 -8.20
N LEU A 133 -0.52 -24.66 -8.47
CA LEU A 133 -0.37 -25.78 -7.54
C LEU A 133 1.11 -26.00 -7.21
N ASP A 134 1.56 -25.69 -6.00
CA ASP A 134 2.93 -26.02 -5.53
C ASP A 134 3.19 -27.53 -5.59
N VAL A 135 4.06 -27.99 -6.51
CA VAL A 135 4.31 -29.43 -6.70
C VAL A 135 5.46 -29.96 -5.83
N ASN A 136 6.12 -29.12 -5.02
CA ASN A 136 7.29 -29.54 -4.23
C ASN A 136 6.99 -30.73 -3.29
N GLN A 137 5.79 -30.80 -2.73
CA GLN A 137 5.40 -31.95 -1.90
C GLN A 137 5.25 -33.22 -2.75
N LEU A 138 4.61 -33.12 -3.92
CA LEU A 138 4.43 -34.26 -4.83
C LEU A 138 5.78 -34.83 -5.27
N ILE A 139 6.74 -33.96 -5.61
CA ILE A 139 8.09 -34.33 -6.05
C ILE A 139 8.83 -35.19 -5.01
N LYS A 140 8.56 -35.02 -3.70
CA LYS A 140 9.20 -35.84 -2.66
C LYS A 140 8.78 -37.31 -2.69
N VAL A 141 7.59 -37.60 -3.22
CA VAL A 141 6.98 -38.93 -3.18
C VAL A 141 6.89 -39.60 -4.54
N ILE A 142 7.18 -38.89 -5.64
CA ILE A 142 7.09 -39.47 -6.99
C ILE A 142 7.98 -40.71 -7.14
N LYS A 143 7.49 -41.69 -7.88
CA LYS A 143 8.20 -42.94 -8.20
C LYS A 143 8.19 -43.20 -9.70
N ASN A 144 9.29 -43.74 -10.21
CA ASN A 144 9.35 -44.30 -11.57
C ASN A 144 8.81 -45.73 -11.55
N LYS A 145 7.53 -45.88 -11.20
CA LYS A 145 6.82 -47.15 -11.09
C LYS A 145 5.38 -46.94 -11.51
N GLN A 146 4.93 -47.67 -12.53
CA GLN A 146 3.55 -47.63 -12.97
C GLN A 146 2.63 -48.30 -11.95
N PHE A 147 1.56 -47.60 -11.57
CA PHE A 147 0.48 -48.18 -10.77
C PHE A 147 -0.66 -48.69 -11.67
N GLN A 148 -1.38 -49.70 -11.22
CA GLN A 148 -2.53 -50.27 -11.92
C GLN A 148 -3.76 -49.36 -11.76
N LEU A 149 -3.75 -48.22 -12.43
CA LEU A 149 -4.82 -47.21 -12.37
C LEU A 149 -5.27 -46.77 -13.76
N THR A 150 -6.48 -46.20 -13.86
CA THR A 150 -6.99 -45.62 -15.11
C THR A 150 -6.48 -44.18 -15.23
N ILE A 151 -5.59 -43.91 -16.16
CA ILE A 151 -5.08 -42.54 -16.41
C ILE A 151 -6.09 -41.78 -17.26
N LEU A 152 -6.43 -40.55 -16.87
CA LEU A 152 -7.26 -39.66 -17.67
C LEU A 152 -6.52 -39.26 -18.96
N ASN A 153 -7.26 -39.12 -20.07
CA ASN A 153 -6.64 -38.76 -21.33
C ASN A 153 -6.07 -37.33 -21.30
N SER A 154 -4.82 -37.20 -21.72
CA SER A 154 -4.23 -35.90 -22.05
C SER A 154 -4.94 -35.28 -23.26
N LYS A 155 -5.26 -34.00 -23.14
CA LYS A 155 -5.92 -33.15 -24.13
C LYS A 155 -5.15 -31.85 -24.40
N ILE A 156 -4.18 -31.52 -23.56
CA ILE A 156 -3.35 -30.32 -23.74
C ILE A 156 -2.51 -30.47 -25.01
N SER A 157 -2.47 -29.42 -25.82
CA SER A 157 -1.63 -29.34 -27.02
C SER A 157 -0.47 -28.37 -26.83
N ASP A 158 0.57 -28.49 -27.66
CA ASP A 158 1.66 -27.50 -27.70
C ASP A 158 1.15 -26.07 -27.98
N HIS A 159 0.04 -25.94 -28.72
CA HIS A 159 -0.60 -24.65 -28.97
C HIS A 159 -1.15 -24.04 -27.68
N ASP A 160 -1.81 -24.85 -26.83
CA ASP A 160 -2.34 -24.40 -25.54
C ASP A 160 -1.22 -23.96 -24.60
N ILE A 161 -0.14 -24.76 -24.53
CA ILE A 161 1.04 -24.45 -23.72
C ILE A 161 1.65 -23.10 -24.16
N LYS A 162 1.79 -22.90 -25.48
CA LYS A 162 2.30 -21.65 -26.04
C LYS A 162 1.39 -20.47 -25.68
N LEU A 163 0.08 -20.62 -25.87
CA LEU A 163 -0.90 -19.58 -25.54
C LEU A 163 -0.85 -19.18 -24.05
N ILE A 164 -0.81 -20.17 -23.15
CA ILE A 164 -0.69 -19.94 -21.70
C ILE A 164 0.60 -19.15 -21.40
N THR A 165 1.73 -19.60 -21.96
CA THR A 165 3.04 -18.99 -21.73
C THR A 165 3.09 -17.54 -22.24
N GLU A 166 2.62 -17.30 -23.46
CA GLU A 166 2.56 -15.96 -24.06
C GLU A 166 1.62 -15.04 -23.28
N THR A 167 0.47 -15.56 -22.81
CA THR A 167 -0.48 -14.80 -22.00
C THR A 167 0.13 -14.37 -20.67
N LEU A 168 0.75 -15.29 -19.92
CA LEU A 168 1.40 -14.96 -18.63
C LEU A 168 2.54 -13.95 -18.83
N THR A 169 3.33 -14.12 -19.89
CA THR A 169 4.43 -13.20 -20.23
C THR A 169 3.88 -11.81 -20.57
N SER A 170 2.84 -11.74 -21.39
CA SER A 170 2.16 -10.48 -21.75
C SER A 170 1.60 -9.78 -20.51
N LEU A 171 0.92 -10.51 -19.62
CA LEU A 171 0.38 -9.95 -18.39
C LEU A 171 1.46 -9.36 -17.48
N LYS A 172 2.59 -10.06 -17.35
CA LYS A 172 3.74 -9.60 -16.58
C LYS A 172 4.34 -8.33 -17.19
N ILE A 173 4.57 -8.31 -18.51
CA ILE A 173 5.12 -7.15 -19.23
C ILE A 173 4.20 -5.94 -19.10
N GLU A 174 2.88 -6.13 -19.30
CA GLU A 174 1.89 -5.07 -19.18
C GLU A 174 1.85 -4.49 -17.76
N ALA A 175 1.88 -5.33 -16.73
CA ALA A 175 1.93 -4.88 -15.34
C ALA A 175 3.21 -4.08 -15.02
N HIS A 176 4.38 -4.55 -15.48
CA HIS A 176 5.64 -3.79 -15.34
C HIS A 176 5.62 -2.47 -16.09
N ASN A 177 5.03 -2.41 -17.28
CA ASN A 177 4.87 -1.17 -18.03
C ASN A 177 3.97 -0.17 -17.28
N VAL A 178 2.87 -0.63 -16.70
CA VAL A 178 2.00 0.21 -15.87
C VAL A 178 2.77 0.71 -14.65
N LEU A 179 3.48 -0.15 -13.93
CA LEU A 179 4.32 0.22 -12.79
C LEU A 179 5.37 1.28 -13.16
N THR A 180 6.08 1.07 -14.27
CA THR A 180 7.11 2.00 -14.77
C THR A 180 6.50 3.37 -15.10
N SER A 181 5.32 3.40 -15.73
CA SER A 181 4.62 4.64 -16.04
C SER A 181 4.10 5.37 -14.79
N LEU A 182 3.74 4.64 -13.73
CA LEU A 182 3.36 5.21 -12.43
C LEU A 182 4.57 5.83 -11.71
N GLU A 183 5.73 5.17 -11.77
CA GLU A 183 6.98 5.70 -11.21
C GLU A 183 7.45 6.95 -11.95
N LEU A 184 7.33 6.97 -13.28
CA LEU A 184 7.57 8.16 -14.08
C LEU A 184 6.65 9.31 -13.69
N LEU A 185 5.35 9.05 -13.53
CA LEU A 185 4.38 10.04 -13.07
C LEU A 185 4.78 10.64 -11.71
N MET A 186 5.18 9.80 -10.75
CA MET A 186 5.65 10.27 -9.45
C MET A 186 6.86 11.19 -9.58
N LYS A 187 7.85 10.80 -10.40
CA LYS A 187 9.02 11.64 -10.67
C LYS A 187 8.63 12.97 -11.29
N THR A 188 7.74 12.98 -12.29
CA THR A 188 7.26 14.22 -12.92
C THR A 188 6.59 15.16 -11.91
N VAL A 189 5.79 14.62 -10.98
CA VAL A 189 5.16 15.42 -9.93
C VAL A 189 6.20 16.02 -8.98
N ASP A 190 7.21 15.23 -8.58
CA ASP A 190 8.29 15.72 -7.72
C ASP A 190 9.15 16.79 -8.40
N ASP A 191 9.46 16.63 -9.69
CA ASP A 191 10.19 17.61 -10.50
C ASP A 191 9.39 18.92 -10.62
N LYS A 192 8.09 18.83 -10.95
CA LYS A 192 7.22 20.01 -11.08
C LYS A 192 7.03 20.72 -9.73
N ARG A 193 6.91 19.97 -8.63
CA ARG A 193 6.88 20.52 -7.27
C ARG A 193 8.12 21.38 -6.99
N LEU A 194 9.31 20.87 -7.31
CA LEU A 194 10.57 21.60 -7.09
C LEU A 194 10.62 22.89 -7.91
N GLU A 195 10.24 22.83 -9.18
CA GLU A 195 10.17 24.00 -10.06
C GLU A 195 9.24 25.09 -9.48
N LEU A 196 8.01 24.72 -9.13
CA LEU A 196 7.01 25.67 -8.62
C LEU A 196 7.38 26.21 -7.24
N LYS A 197 7.97 25.38 -6.37
CA LYS A 197 8.50 25.83 -5.08
C LYS A 197 9.58 26.90 -5.29
N GLN A 198 10.49 26.71 -6.25
CA GLN A 198 11.50 27.71 -6.56
C GLN A 198 10.90 29.02 -7.07
N LYS A 199 9.86 28.97 -7.92
CA LYS A 199 9.13 30.18 -8.35
C LYS A 199 8.53 30.93 -7.16
N LEU A 200 7.94 30.23 -6.19
CA LEU A 200 7.39 30.83 -4.98
C LEU A 200 8.48 31.44 -4.09
N LEU A 201 9.64 30.79 -3.95
CA LEU A 201 10.77 31.34 -3.19
C LEU A 201 11.31 32.62 -3.83
N ASN A 202 11.47 32.65 -5.16
CA ASN A 202 11.87 33.87 -5.87
C ASN A 202 10.86 35.01 -5.64
N LYS A 203 9.57 34.70 -5.56
CA LYS A 203 8.52 35.69 -5.26
C LYS A 203 8.63 36.26 -3.84
N ILE A 204 9.11 35.46 -2.87
CA ILE A 204 9.40 35.97 -1.51
C ILE A 204 10.53 36.99 -1.57
N ASP A 205 11.58 36.74 -2.36
CA ASP A 205 12.69 37.67 -2.52
C ASP A 205 12.24 38.98 -3.19
N GLU A 206 11.40 38.89 -4.23
CA GLU A 206 10.80 40.04 -4.92
C GLU A 206 9.94 40.88 -3.98
N VAL A 207 9.03 40.26 -3.23
CA VAL A 207 8.19 40.93 -2.22
C VAL A 207 9.07 41.57 -1.14
N SER A 208 10.08 40.85 -0.68
CA SER A 208 11.01 41.36 0.34
C SER A 208 11.75 42.59 -0.14
N LYS A 209 12.26 42.59 -1.38
CA LYS A 209 12.94 43.73 -1.99
C LYS A 209 11.99 44.92 -2.14
N LYS A 210 10.81 44.71 -2.74
CA LYS A 210 9.77 45.75 -2.92
C LYS A 210 9.46 46.46 -1.61
N TYR A 211 9.13 45.72 -0.56
CA TYR A 211 8.75 46.33 0.73
C TYR A 211 9.95 46.91 1.48
N ASN A 212 11.15 46.35 1.36
CA ASN A 212 12.35 46.96 1.94
C ASN A 212 12.63 48.33 1.29
N ASP A 213 12.49 48.45 -0.03
CA ASP A 213 12.66 49.73 -0.74
C ASP A 213 11.61 50.76 -0.29
N LEU A 214 10.35 50.36 -0.15
CA LEU A 214 9.27 51.21 0.37
C LEU A 214 9.51 51.66 1.81
N ILE A 215 9.93 50.74 2.68
CA ILE A 215 10.25 51.02 4.09
C ILE A 215 11.44 51.97 4.20
N ASN A 216 12.48 51.76 3.40
CA ASN A 216 13.67 52.62 3.38
C ASN A 216 13.32 54.03 2.92
N LYS A 217 12.57 54.14 1.82
CA LYS A 217 12.08 55.44 1.33
C LYS A 217 11.25 56.16 2.40
N LYS A 218 10.31 55.45 3.03
CA LYS A 218 9.47 56.04 4.08
C LYS A 218 10.26 56.44 5.32
N SER A 219 11.27 55.66 5.70
CA SER A 219 12.17 55.99 6.81
C SER A 219 12.97 57.26 6.52
N ALA A 220 13.48 57.42 5.29
CA ALA A 220 14.20 58.63 4.88
C ALA A 220 13.30 59.88 4.83
N GLU A 221 12.03 59.74 4.40
CA GLU A 221 11.03 60.80 4.49
C GLU A 221 10.82 61.24 5.95
N ILE A 222 10.67 60.28 6.87
CA ILE A 222 10.49 60.55 8.30
C ILE A 222 11.72 61.23 8.91
N GLU A 223 12.91 60.75 8.58
CA GLU A 223 14.17 61.32 9.07
C GLU A 223 14.36 62.77 8.60
N THR A 224 14.05 63.04 7.33
CA THR A 224 14.07 64.41 6.77
C THR A 224 13.10 65.33 7.52
N GLU A 225 11.88 64.87 7.73
CA GLU A 225 10.87 65.66 8.45
C GLU A 225 11.27 65.91 9.92
N LEU A 226 11.84 64.90 10.59
CA LEU A 226 12.36 65.02 11.94
C LEU A 226 13.48 66.07 12.02
N GLN A 227 14.37 66.11 11.03
CA GLN A 227 15.43 67.13 10.96
C GLN A 227 14.86 68.56 10.83
N THR A 228 13.68 68.72 10.21
CA THR A 228 12.98 70.03 10.16
C THR A 228 12.25 70.36 11.45
N ILE A 229 11.55 69.38 12.05
CA ILE A 229 10.72 69.59 13.24
C ILE A 229 11.56 69.82 14.51
N LEU A 230 12.72 69.17 14.66
CA LEU A 230 13.53 69.26 15.88
C LEU A 230 14.01 70.70 16.19
N PRO A 231 14.55 71.47 15.23
CA PRO A 231 14.85 72.89 15.41
C PRO A 231 13.62 73.73 15.76
N GLU A 232 12.48 73.50 15.08
CA GLU A 232 11.23 74.22 15.33
C GLU A 232 10.73 74.02 16.77
N ILE A 233 10.78 72.78 17.26
CA ILE A 233 10.45 72.47 18.66
C ILE A 233 11.38 73.24 19.61
N SER A 234 12.68 73.20 19.37
CA SER A 234 13.67 73.88 20.21
C SER A 234 13.41 75.38 20.30
N GLU A 235 13.15 76.02 19.16
CA GLU A 235 12.88 77.45 19.07
C GLU A 235 11.53 77.84 19.66
N GLU A 236 10.49 77.03 19.47
CA GLU A 236 9.16 77.26 20.04
C GLU A 236 9.16 77.09 21.56
N VAL A 237 9.87 76.07 22.09
CA VAL A 237 10.10 75.89 23.53
C VAL A 237 10.85 77.08 24.11
N LYS A 238 11.94 77.51 23.47
CA LYS A 238 12.72 78.67 23.90
C LYS A 238 11.87 79.93 23.93
N LYS A 239 11.12 80.22 22.87
CA LYS A 239 10.24 81.40 22.78
C LYS A 239 9.18 81.41 23.87
N LYS A 240 8.53 80.27 24.14
CA LYS A 240 7.53 80.15 25.21
C LYS A 240 8.16 80.29 26.60
N LEU A 241 9.33 79.69 26.84
CA LEU A 241 10.06 79.84 28.10
C LEU A 241 10.52 81.28 28.34
N ASP A 242 11.08 81.95 27.33
CA ASP A 242 11.54 83.34 27.43
C ASP A 242 10.39 84.28 27.84
N GLN A 243 9.18 84.06 27.31
CA GLN A 243 7.98 84.82 27.71
C GLN A 243 7.62 84.60 29.18
N VAL A 244 7.71 83.36 29.67
CA VAL A 244 7.34 83.01 31.04
C VAL A 244 8.43 83.41 32.05
N VAL A 245 9.71 83.33 31.70
CA VAL A 245 10.85 83.73 32.56
C VAL A 245 10.81 85.22 32.90
N LEU A 246 10.39 86.06 31.95
CA LEU A 246 10.18 87.49 32.20
C LEU A 246 9.11 87.74 33.26
N GLN A 247 8.01 86.98 33.21
CA GLN A 247 6.95 87.03 34.20
C GLN A 247 7.41 86.47 35.56
N LEU A 248 8.17 85.37 35.54
CA LEU A 248 8.69 84.73 36.74
C LEU A 248 9.62 85.66 37.53
N THR A 249 10.49 86.40 36.82
CA THR A 249 11.42 87.35 37.44
C THR A 249 10.67 88.47 38.17
N ASP A 250 9.66 89.04 37.53
CA ASP A 250 8.80 90.07 38.13
C ASP A 250 8.01 89.53 39.34
N LEU A 251 7.42 88.34 39.21
CA LEU A 251 6.66 87.70 40.28
C LEU A 251 7.53 87.31 41.49
N ILE A 252 8.76 86.82 41.27
CA ILE A 252 9.70 86.51 42.36
C ILE A 252 10.13 87.78 43.08
N SER A 253 10.42 88.87 42.35
CA SER A 253 10.71 90.16 42.96
C SER A 253 9.53 90.69 43.77
N LYS A 254 8.31 90.64 43.23
CA LYS A 254 7.08 91.02 43.94
C LYS A 254 6.83 90.17 45.17
N TYR A 255 7.01 88.86 45.08
CA TYR A 255 6.84 87.93 46.20
C TYR A 255 7.83 88.25 47.31
N THR A 256 9.11 88.43 46.96
CA THR A 256 10.17 88.77 47.92
C THR A 256 9.88 90.10 48.62
N ILE A 257 9.51 91.13 47.86
CA ILE A 257 9.15 92.44 48.40
C ILE A 257 7.91 92.34 49.30
N ASN A 258 6.85 91.66 48.87
CA ASN A 258 5.62 91.53 49.65
C ASN A 258 5.83 90.66 50.90
N ASN A 259 6.66 89.62 50.84
CA ASN A 259 6.99 88.81 52.01
C ASN A 259 7.79 89.62 53.04
N LEU A 260 8.77 90.42 52.60
CA LEU A 260 9.51 91.34 53.48
C LEU A 260 8.59 92.42 54.09
N LYS A 261 7.63 92.94 53.32
CA LYS A 261 6.60 93.87 53.82
C LYS A 261 5.66 93.21 54.84
N TYR A 262 5.27 91.96 54.63
CA TYR A 262 4.45 91.21 55.58
C TYR A 262 5.21 90.91 56.87
N GLU A 263 6.47 90.45 56.78
CA GLU A 263 7.34 90.20 57.94
C GLU A 263 7.63 91.46 58.75
N SER A 264 7.62 92.63 58.12
CA SER A 264 7.76 93.94 58.78
C SER A 264 6.43 94.56 59.26
N GLY A 265 5.29 93.88 59.05
CA GLY A 265 3.96 94.34 59.47
C GLY A 265 3.33 95.44 58.62
N ILE A 266 3.87 95.69 57.42
CA ILE A 266 3.43 96.75 56.49
C ILE A 266 2.36 96.25 55.51
N ALA A 267 2.32 94.95 55.22
CA ALA A 267 1.37 94.33 54.29
C ALA A 267 0.63 93.16 54.96
N ASP A 268 -0.57 92.85 54.46
CA ASP A 268 -1.38 91.73 54.95
C ASP A 268 -1.01 90.40 54.27
N LYS A 269 -1.24 89.29 54.97
CA LYS A 269 -0.96 87.92 54.48
C LYS A 269 -1.62 87.61 53.13
N ILE A 270 -2.78 88.22 52.87
CA ILE A 270 -3.56 88.02 51.64
C ILE A 270 -2.76 88.47 50.41
N GLU A 271 -1.98 89.55 50.51
CA GLU A 271 -1.16 90.04 49.39
C GLU A 271 0.00 89.09 49.06
N VAL A 272 0.61 88.48 50.08
CA VAL A 272 1.66 87.47 49.91
C VAL A 272 1.09 86.19 49.31
N ASP A 273 -0.05 85.71 49.83
CA ASP A 273 -0.70 84.49 49.34
C ASP A 273 -1.20 84.64 47.88
N ASN A 274 -1.63 85.84 47.47
CA ASN A 274 -2.01 86.11 46.07
C ASN A 274 -0.82 86.02 45.13
N VAL A 275 0.30 86.67 45.45
CA VAL A 275 1.51 86.57 44.61
C VAL A 275 2.08 85.15 44.64
N ARG A 276 1.98 84.42 45.77
CA ARG A 276 2.36 83.00 45.85
C ARG A 276 1.55 82.15 44.87
N LYS A 277 0.23 82.33 44.82
CA LYS A 277 -0.64 81.63 43.87
C LYS A 277 -0.31 81.97 42.42
N GLU A 278 -0.03 83.24 42.11
CA GLU A 278 0.43 83.63 40.77
C GLU A 278 1.73 82.91 40.40
N LEU A 279 2.67 82.81 41.34
CA LEU A 279 3.95 82.11 41.17
C LEU A 279 3.76 80.59 40.96
N GLU A 280 2.88 79.95 41.74
CA GLU A 280 2.47 78.55 41.59
C GLU A 280 1.80 78.30 40.22
N ASN A 281 0.95 79.24 39.76
CA ASN A 281 0.31 79.17 38.44
C ASN A 281 1.33 79.30 37.31
N THR A 282 2.29 80.22 37.41
CA THR A 282 3.34 80.37 36.39
C THR A 282 4.24 79.14 36.32
N PHE A 283 4.54 78.48 37.44
CA PHE A 283 5.22 77.18 37.42
C PHE A 283 4.40 76.09 36.72
N THR A 284 3.09 76.10 36.91
CA THR A 284 2.17 75.20 36.21
C THR A 284 2.17 75.48 34.70
N ASP A 285 2.23 76.75 34.29
CA ASP A 285 2.33 77.14 32.88
C ASP A 285 3.64 76.63 32.23
N ILE A 286 4.77 76.70 32.95
CA ILE A 286 6.04 76.10 32.49
C ILE A 286 5.88 74.60 32.24
N LEU A 287 5.21 73.88 33.14
CA LEU A 287 4.95 72.44 32.98
C LEU A 287 4.01 72.17 31.79
N ASN A 288 3.04 73.04 31.55
CA ASN A 288 2.08 72.92 30.45
C ASN A 288 2.71 73.16 29.06
N ILE A 289 3.81 73.92 28.96
CA ILE A 289 4.53 74.13 27.68
C ILE A 289 4.91 72.79 27.04
N LYS A 290 5.41 71.83 27.85
CA LYS A 290 5.76 70.48 27.39
C LYS A 290 4.54 69.79 26.75
N ASP A 291 3.39 69.86 27.40
CA ASP A 291 2.19 69.16 26.97
C ASP A 291 1.57 69.80 25.71
N GLU A 292 1.66 71.12 25.57
CA GLU A 292 1.27 71.83 24.35
C GLU A 292 2.14 71.46 23.15
N ILE A 293 3.47 71.45 23.34
CA ILE A 293 4.42 71.03 22.30
C ILE A 293 4.18 69.57 21.91
N ASN A 294 4.00 68.68 22.88
CA ASN A 294 3.67 67.28 22.61
C ASN A 294 2.35 67.11 21.86
N LYS A 295 1.29 67.85 22.24
CA LYS A 295 -0.01 67.80 21.54
C LYS A 295 0.12 68.22 20.07
N LYS A 296 1.00 69.18 19.77
CA LYS A 296 1.22 69.69 18.40
C LYS A 296 1.99 68.70 17.52
N TYR A 297 3.08 68.12 18.00
CA TYR A 297 3.98 67.31 17.15
C TYR A 297 3.81 65.79 17.28
N SER A 298 3.30 65.28 18.41
CA SER A 298 3.13 63.83 18.63
C SER A 298 2.17 63.14 17.64
N PRO A 299 1.02 63.73 17.25
CA PRO A 299 0.10 63.08 16.32
C PRO A 299 0.76 62.71 14.99
N LYS A 300 1.54 63.62 14.42
CA LYS A 300 2.26 63.43 13.15
C LYS A 300 3.33 62.34 13.24
N LEU A 301 4.07 62.29 14.35
CA LEU A 301 5.05 61.20 14.61
C LEU A 301 4.37 59.84 14.76
N LYS A 302 3.19 59.78 15.40
CA LYS A 302 2.39 58.55 15.50
C LYS A 302 1.89 58.09 14.13
N GLU A 303 1.47 59.00 13.27
CA GLU A 303 1.05 58.71 11.89
C GLU A 303 2.19 58.11 11.06
N TYR A 304 3.39 58.69 11.15
CA TYR A 304 4.59 58.14 10.50
C TYR A 304 4.95 56.75 10.99
N LYS A 305 4.94 56.53 12.30
CA LYS A 305 5.15 55.21 12.89
C LYS A 305 4.12 54.21 12.38
N SER A 306 2.83 54.58 12.40
CA SER A 306 1.75 53.73 11.90
C SER A 306 1.93 53.36 10.43
N SER A 307 2.41 54.29 9.60
CA SER A 307 2.68 54.03 8.19
C SER A 307 3.80 53.00 7.98
N LEU A 308 4.88 53.08 8.77
CA LEU A 308 5.96 52.08 8.75
C LEU A 308 5.49 50.71 9.24
N ASP A 309 4.71 50.68 10.32
CA ASP A 309 4.17 49.44 10.88
C ASP A 309 3.20 48.77 9.89
N ASN A 310 2.40 49.55 9.16
CA ASN A 310 1.54 49.04 8.09
C ASN A 310 2.36 48.39 6.97
N LEU A 311 3.41 49.05 6.45
CA LEU A 311 4.27 48.48 5.41
C LEU A 311 4.94 47.17 5.85
N ARG A 312 5.39 47.11 7.11
CA ARG A 312 5.97 45.88 7.69
C ARG A 312 4.92 44.77 7.82
N SER A 313 3.71 45.12 8.24
CA SER A 313 2.60 44.18 8.34
C SER A 313 2.16 43.64 6.98
N GLU A 314 2.07 44.50 5.96
CA GLU A 314 1.75 44.11 4.58
C GLU A 314 2.81 43.17 3.99
N LYS A 315 4.10 43.49 4.17
CA LYS A 315 5.22 42.62 3.80
C LYS A 315 5.06 41.21 4.40
N ASN A 316 4.88 41.14 5.71
CA ASN A 316 4.76 39.86 6.41
C ASN A 316 3.52 39.09 5.95
N SER A 317 2.38 39.77 5.78
CA SER A 317 1.14 39.17 5.30
C SER A 317 1.27 38.57 3.88
N GLU A 318 1.95 39.26 2.97
CA GLU A 318 2.21 38.72 1.62
C GLU A 318 3.16 37.52 1.64
N ILE A 319 4.24 37.57 2.42
CA ILE A 319 5.19 36.46 2.58
C ILE A 319 4.49 35.24 3.22
N ASP A 320 3.67 35.44 4.24
CA ASP A 320 2.92 34.38 4.91
C ASP A 320 1.94 33.68 3.96
N LYS A 321 1.28 34.42 3.07
CA LYS A 321 0.43 33.84 2.02
C LYS A 321 1.23 32.94 1.07
N ILE A 322 2.44 33.35 0.69
CA ILE A 322 3.32 32.55 -0.18
C ILE A 322 3.81 31.30 0.56
N ASN A 323 4.25 31.44 1.81
CA ASN A 323 4.67 30.32 2.65
C ASN A 323 3.55 29.29 2.83
N LYS A 324 2.30 29.75 3.01
CA LYS A 324 1.14 28.87 3.08
C LYS A 324 0.95 28.06 1.80
N LYS A 325 1.10 28.69 0.62
CA LYS A 325 1.05 27.98 -0.68
C LYS A 325 2.17 26.95 -0.83
N ILE A 326 3.39 27.25 -0.37
CA ILE A 326 4.50 26.27 -0.36
C ILE A 326 4.12 25.05 0.49
N LYS A 327 3.56 25.27 1.68
CA LYS A 327 3.12 24.17 2.57
C LYS A 327 1.99 23.34 1.95
N GLU A 328 0.97 24.00 1.38
CA GLU A 328 -0.13 23.32 0.70
C GLU A 328 0.35 22.46 -0.48
N LEU A 329 1.35 22.94 -1.24
CA LEU A 329 2.03 22.19 -2.30
C LEU A 329 2.73 20.94 -1.75
N GLU A 330 3.50 21.07 -0.66
CA GLU A 330 4.18 19.94 -0.04
C GLU A 330 3.21 18.89 0.51
N ASP A 331 2.18 19.32 1.23
CA ASP A 331 1.16 18.43 1.81
C ASP A 331 0.38 17.67 0.72
N THR A 332 0.02 18.37 -0.37
CA THR A 332 -0.70 17.76 -1.49
C THR A 332 0.15 16.74 -2.24
N VAL A 333 1.44 17.02 -2.47
CA VAL A 333 2.34 16.06 -3.11
C VAL A 333 2.59 14.85 -2.20
N ASN A 334 2.68 15.04 -0.88
CA ASN A 334 2.80 13.91 0.06
C ASN A 334 1.54 13.02 0.03
N ASN A 335 0.34 13.62 -0.03
CA ASN A 335 -0.91 12.87 -0.20
C ASN A 335 -0.95 12.12 -1.54
N PHE A 336 -0.49 12.75 -2.62
CA PHE A 336 -0.36 12.10 -3.92
C PHE A 336 0.60 10.92 -3.88
N ARG A 337 1.77 11.05 -3.21
CA ARG A 337 2.74 9.95 -3.02
C ARG A 337 2.10 8.75 -2.32
N ASN A 338 1.25 8.99 -1.32
CA ASN A 338 0.53 7.91 -0.64
C ASN A 338 -0.44 7.17 -1.59
N LYS A 339 -1.14 7.90 -2.47
CA LYS A 339 -1.99 7.29 -3.51
C LYS A 339 -1.16 6.46 -4.51
N VAL A 340 0.00 6.98 -4.94
CA VAL A 340 0.94 6.26 -5.81
C VAL A 340 1.38 4.94 -5.17
N ASN A 341 1.78 4.97 -3.90
CA ASN A 341 2.25 3.78 -3.19
C ASN A 341 1.17 2.69 -3.09
N LYS A 342 -0.10 3.08 -2.87
CA LYS A 342 -1.22 2.13 -2.87
C LYS A 342 -1.39 1.46 -4.24
N ALA A 343 -1.39 2.25 -5.32
CA ALA A 343 -1.50 1.72 -6.68
C ALA A 343 -0.32 0.80 -7.03
N LYS A 344 0.90 1.21 -6.65
CA LYS A 344 2.13 0.42 -6.80
C LYS A 344 2.02 -0.95 -6.12
N ASN A 345 1.63 -0.99 -4.84
CA ASN A 345 1.48 -2.25 -4.10
C ASN A 345 0.48 -3.21 -4.77
N ASN A 346 -0.62 -2.69 -5.33
CA ASN A 346 -1.60 -3.51 -6.04
C ASN A 346 -1.01 -4.11 -7.34
N ILE A 347 -0.25 -3.31 -8.09
CA ILE A 347 0.41 -3.77 -9.33
C ILE A 347 1.48 -4.80 -9.01
N GLU A 348 2.31 -4.56 -7.98
CA GLU A 348 3.34 -5.49 -7.52
C GLU A 348 2.73 -6.81 -7.03
N SER A 349 1.63 -6.75 -6.27
CA SER A 349 0.91 -7.95 -5.82
C SER A 349 0.39 -8.77 -7.00
N PHE A 350 -0.09 -8.12 -8.06
CA PHE A 350 -0.50 -8.80 -9.29
C PHE A 350 0.69 -9.44 -10.02
N ILE A 351 1.84 -8.75 -10.09
CA ILE A 351 3.07 -9.32 -10.66
C ILE A 351 3.48 -10.58 -9.88
N THR A 352 3.53 -10.51 -8.55
CA THR A 352 3.85 -11.67 -7.70
C THR A 352 2.85 -12.82 -7.89
N TYR A 353 1.56 -12.53 -8.07
CA TYR A 353 0.55 -13.53 -8.37
C TYR A 353 0.79 -14.21 -9.73
N VAL A 354 1.12 -13.45 -10.78
CA VAL A 354 1.48 -14.01 -12.08
C VAL A 354 2.77 -14.83 -11.99
N GLU A 355 3.75 -14.37 -11.19
CA GLU A 355 4.99 -15.08 -10.94
C GLU A 355 4.79 -16.40 -10.17
N SER A 356 3.75 -16.53 -9.35
CA SER A 356 3.50 -17.76 -8.59
C SER A 356 3.13 -18.97 -9.46
N PHE A 357 2.74 -18.75 -10.72
CA PHE A 357 2.51 -19.83 -11.67
C PHE A 357 3.81 -20.49 -12.17
N TYR A 358 4.95 -19.82 -11.97
CA TYR A 358 6.27 -20.34 -12.32
C TYR A 358 6.90 -21.00 -11.11
N GLN A 359 7.30 -22.26 -11.26
CA GLN A 359 7.94 -23.03 -10.19
C GLN A 359 9.39 -23.31 -10.47
N LYS A 360 10.21 -23.15 -9.43
CA LYS A 360 11.63 -23.46 -9.49
C LYS A 360 11.88 -24.92 -9.15
N LEU A 361 12.24 -25.71 -10.15
CA LEU A 361 12.45 -27.15 -10.01
C LEU A 361 13.79 -27.56 -10.63
N ASP A 362 14.44 -28.57 -10.05
CA ASP A 362 15.72 -29.11 -10.54
C ASP A 362 15.50 -30.36 -11.40
N PHE A 363 14.90 -30.14 -12.59
CA PHE A 363 14.71 -31.20 -13.58
C PHE A 363 15.31 -30.81 -14.94
N PRO A 364 15.91 -31.77 -15.67
CA PRO A 364 16.57 -31.47 -16.94
C PRO A 364 15.58 -31.21 -18.08
N GLU A 365 14.39 -31.81 -18.02
CA GLU A 365 13.40 -31.85 -19.11
C GLU A 365 11.95 -31.79 -18.60
N ASP A 366 11.01 -31.80 -19.54
CA ASP A 366 9.57 -31.87 -19.25
C ASP A 366 9.21 -33.18 -18.56
N ILE A 367 8.32 -33.11 -17.57
CA ILE A 367 7.93 -34.27 -16.76
C ILE A 367 6.42 -34.35 -16.65
N VAL A 368 5.88 -35.57 -16.73
CA VAL A 368 4.47 -35.85 -16.39
C VAL A 368 4.41 -36.49 -15.01
N ILE A 369 3.57 -35.95 -14.13
CA ILE A 369 3.23 -36.52 -12.82
C ILE A 369 1.80 -37.03 -12.85
N ILE A 370 1.61 -38.33 -12.61
CA ILE A 370 0.30 -38.94 -12.47
C ILE A 370 -0.10 -38.95 -10.98
N ILE A 371 -1.11 -38.17 -10.63
CA ILE A 371 -1.64 -38.10 -9.26
C ILE A 371 -2.85 -39.04 -9.13
N PRO A 372 -2.82 -40.05 -8.25
CA PRO A 372 -3.93 -40.97 -8.09
C PRO A 372 -5.02 -40.39 -7.18
N PHE A 373 -6.26 -40.69 -7.53
CA PHE A 373 -7.45 -40.42 -6.74
C PHE A 373 -8.28 -41.69 -6.66
N LEU A 374 -8.76 -42.02 -5.47
CA LEU A 374 -9.74 -43.09 -5.29
C LEU A 374 -11.14 -42.47 -5.33
N ILE A 375 -11.98 -42.98 -6.23
CA ILE A 375 -13.35 -42.51 -6.43
C ILE A 375 -14.26 -43.65 -6.05
N ALA A 376 -15.24 -43.39 -5.18
CA ALA A 376 -16.24 -44.36 -4.80
C ALA A 376 -17.64 -43.80 -5.11
N ILE A 377 -18.45 -44.62 -5.75
CA ILE A 377 -19.87 -44.39 -5.99
C ILE A 377 -20.62 -45.27 -5.00
N THR A 378 -21.58 -44.71 -4.29
CA THR A 378 -22.37 -45.44 -3.30
C THR A 378 -23.73 -45.88 -3.84
N ASN A 379 -24.41 -46.75 -3.10
CA ASN A 379 -25.79 -47.15 -3.41
C ASN A 379 -26.83 -46.02 -3.26
N LYS A 380 -26.42 -44.87 -2.69
CA LYS A 380 -27.18 -43.61 -2.70
C LYS A 380 -26.79 -42.68 -3.86
N ASN A 381 -25.99 -43.18 -4.81
CA ASN A 381 -25.41 -42.41 -5.90
C ASN A 381 -24.54 -41.22 -5.45
N ARG A 382 -23.96 -41.30 -4.24
CA ARG A 382 -22.99 -40.29 -3.77
C ARG A 382 -21.61 -40.61 -4.35
N LYS A 383 -20.96 -39.61 -4.93
CA LYS A 383 -19.57 -39.70 -5.39
C LYS A 383 -18.63 -39.12 -4.34
N ILE A 384 -17.75 -39.96 -3.84
CA ILE A 384 -16.77 -39.61 -2.81
C ILE A 384 -15.40 -39.77 -3.44
N VAL A 385 -14.57 -38.74 -3.34
CA VAL A 385 -13.20 -38.75 -3.86
C VAL A 385 -12.24 -38.65 -2.69
N VAL A 386 -11.35 -39.63 -2.61
CA VAL A 386 -10.24 -39.68 -1.66
C VAL A 386 -8.99 -39.24 -2.41
N ILE A 387 -8.49 -38.07 -2.05
CA ILE A 387 -7.21 -37.51 -2.53
C ILE A 387 -6.03 -38.30 -1.90
N PRO A 388 -4.79 -38.16 -2.41
CA PRO A 388 -3.63 -38.81 -1.79
C PRO A 388 -3.52 -38.57 -0.28
N GLN A 389 -3.07 -39.57 0.48
CA GLN A 389 -3.07 -39.58 1.95
C GLN A 389 -1.70 -39.91 2.56
N ILE A 390 -1.50 -39.50 3.82
CA ILE A 390 -0.40 -39.91 4.70
C ILE A 390 -0.96 -40.84 5.76
N TYR A 391 -0.59 -42.12 5.72
CA TYR A 391 -0.94 -43.13 6.71
C TYR A 391 -0.17 -42.92 8.00
N LYS A 392 -0.86 -42.97 9.15
CA LYS A 392 -0.22 -42.72 10.46
C LYS A 392 0.52 -43.92 11.03
N GLY A 393 0.50 -45.08 10.36
CA GLY A 393 1.20 -46.27 10.84
C GLY A 393 0.50 -46.90 12.05
N LYS A 394 1.25 -47.54 12.95
CA LYS A 394 0.67 -48.24 14.11
C LYS A 394 0.01 -47.28 15.10
N VAL A 395 -1.11 -47.69 15.70
CA VAL A 395 -1.82 -46.90 16.72
C VAL A 395 -0.91 -46.67 17.93
N GLN A 396 -0.53 -45.42 18.17
CA GLN A 396 0.24 -45.01 19.34
C GLN A 396 -0.71 -44.67 20.50
N GLY A 397 -1.24 -45.67 21.21
CA GLY A 397 -2.00 -45.45 22.45
C GLY A 397 -3.06 -46.51 22.77
N VAL A 398 -3.20 -46.88 24.06
CA VAL A 398 -4.04 -48.00 24.55
C VAL A 398 -5.49 -47.59 24.91
N PHE A 399 -5.86 -46.30 24.78
CA PHE A 399 -7.13 -45.80 25.34
C PHE A 399 -7.91 -44.82 24.43
N SER A 400 -8.38 -45.25 23.26
CA SER A 400 -9.41 -44.50 22.52
C SER A 400 -10.61 -45.39 22.16
N LYS A 401 -11.60 -45.45 23.06
CA LYS A 401 -12.92 -46.03 22.79
C LYS A 401 -13.72 -45.28 21.70
N PHE A 402 -13.19 -44.17 21.18
CA PHE A 402 -13.78 -43.36 20.12
C PHE A 402 -12.79 -43.23 18.97
N PHE A 403 -12.85 -44.17 18.05
CA PHE A 403 -12.07 -44.18 16.82
C PHE A 403 -12.73 -43.22 15.81
N LYS A 404 -12.02 -42.19 15.33
CA LYS A 404 -12.48 -41.40 14.18
C LYS A 404 -11.72 -41.86 12.94
N LYS A 405 -12.39 -41.97 11.79
CA LYS A 405 -11.74 -42.37 10.52
C LYS A 405 -10.56 -41.45 10.15
N SER A 406 -10.63 -40.16 10.50
CA SER A 406 -9.54 -39.17 10.40
C SER A 406 -8.28 -39.51 11.21
N ASP A 407 -8.36 -40.50 12.09
CA ASP A 407 -7.22 -40.95 12.87
C ASP A 407 -6.29 -41.84 12.03
N LEU A 408 -6.81 -42.60 11.06
CA LEU A 408 -6.07 -43.56 10.22
C LEU A 408 -5.04 -42.89 9.30
N SER A 409 -5.47 -41.86 8.59
CA SER A 409 -4.62 -41.07 7.70
C SER A 409 -5.11 -39.63 7.62
N ILE A 410 -4.27 -38.77 7.05
CA ILE A 410 -4.61 -37.38 6.73
C ILE A 410 -4.37 -37.10 5.25
N PRO A 411 -5.07 -36.13 4.65
CA PRO A 411 -4.74 -35.66 3.31
C PRO A 411 -3.25 -35.31 3.17
N PHE A 412 -2.63 -35.79 2.10
CA PHE A 412 -1.25 -35.47 1.76
C PHE A 412 -1.11 -33.98 1.42
N MET A 413 -2.03 -33.47 0.60
CA MET A 413 -2.01 -32.08 0.15
C MET A 413 -3.44 -31.57 -0.12
N ASN A 414 -3.89 -30.58 0.66
CA ASN A 414 -5.27 -30.07 0.58
C ASN A 414 -5.58 -29.35 -0.74
N SER A 415 -4.59 -28.77 -1.43
CA SER A 415 -4.78 -28.10 -2.72
C SER A 415 -5.22 -29.05 -3.84
N LEU A 416 -5.06 -30.38 -3.67
CA LEU A 416 -5.56 -31.38 -4.61
C LEU A 416 -7.09 -31.51 -4.61
N GLN A 417 -7.79 -30.86 -3.67
CA GLN A 417 -9.25 -30.86 -3.62
C GLN A 417 -9.88 -30.28 -4.89
N ILE A 418 -9.18 -29.39 -5.61
CA ILE A 418 -9.67 -28.84 -6.89
C ILE A 418 -9.99 -29.95 -7.90
N PHE A 419 -9.13 -30.97 -8.00
CA PHE A 419 -9.33 -32.12 -8.89
C PHE A 419 -10.51 -32.99 -8.43
N ALA A 420 -10.68 -33.15 -7.12
CA ALA A 420 -11.76 -33.95 -6.55
C ALA A 420 -13.15 -33.44 -6.96
N GLU A 421 -13.34 -32.12 -7.07
CA GLU A 421 -14.63 -31.56 -7.53
C GLU A 421 -14.91 -31.89 -9.00
N TYR A 422 -13.90 -31.89 -9.88
CA TYR A 422 -14.07 -32.29 -11.28
C TYR A 422 -14.30 -33.80 -11.43
N LEU A 423 -13.58 -34.62 -10.64
CA LEU A 423 -13.74 -36.08 -10.66
C LEU A 423 -15.16 -36.51 -10.27
N LYS A 424 -15.84 -35.78 -9.39
CA LYS A 424 -17.26 -36.06 -9.05
C LYS A 424 -18.21 -35.89 -10.25
N LEU A 425 -17.82 -35.13 -11.27
CA LEU A 425 -18.66 -34.91 -12.46
C LEU A 425 -18.48 -35.98 -13.54
N MET A 426 -17.46 -36.83 -13.41
CA MET A 426 -17.12 -37.86 -14.39
C MET A 426 -17.70 -39.23 -14.01
N GLU A 427 -17.86 -40.10 -14.99
CA GLU A 427 -18.30 -41.49 -14.80
C GLU A 427 -17.12 -42.45 -14.93
N PHE A 428 -17.07 -43.43 -14.02
CA PHE A 428 -15.98 -44.40 -13.97
C PHE A 428 -16.50 -45.83 -13.83
N GLN A 429 -15.78 -46.76 -14.46
CA GLN A 429 -16.00 -48.19 -14.28
C GLN A 429 -15.20 -48.68 -13.09
N ASP A 430 -15.72 -49.70 -12.40
CA ASP A 430 -15.01 -50.30 -11.28
C ASP A 430 -13.71 -50.95 -11.78
N ASN A 431 -12.58 -50.57 -11.17
CA ASN A 431 -11.28 -51.17 -11.44
C ASN A 431 -10.58 -51.65 -10.16
N ILE A 432 -11.34 -51.75 -9.06
CA ILE A 432 -10.82 -52.09 -7.73
C ILE A 432 -11.31 -53.48 -7.28
N LYS A 433 -12.55 -53.85 -7.60
CA LYS A 433 -13.15 -55.14 -7.19
C LYS A 433 -12.36 -56.35 -7.68
N VAL A 434 -11.59 -56.21 -8.77
CA VAL A 434 -10.69 -57.25 -9.28
C VAL A 434 -9.54 -57.62 -8.31
N TYR A 435 -9.18 -56.71 -7.39
CA TYR A 435 -8.13 -56.92 -6.37
C TYR A 435 -8.70 -57.27 -4.99
N ALA A 436 -9.96 -57.73 -4.93
CA ALA A 436 -10.69 -57.97 -3.68
C ALA A 436 -9.92 -58.83 -2.67
N ARG A 437 -9.25 -59.90 -3.13
CA ARG A 437 -8.50 -60.82 -2.27
C ARG A 437 -7.31 -60.13 -1.62
N GLU A 438 -6.49 -59.45 -2.42
CA GLU A 438 -5.29 -58.77 -1.96
C GLU A 438 -5.63 -57.55 -1.07
N ILE A 439 -6.75 -56.89 -1.34
CA ILE A 439 -7.28 -55.81 -0.48
C ILE A 439 -7.71 -56.37 0.87
N ASN A 440 -8.36 -57.54 0.92
CA ASN A 440 -8.74 -58.19 2.19
C ASN A 440 -7.51 -58.57 3.04
N GLU A 441 -6.43 -59.03 2.42
CA GLU A 441 -5.16 -59.28 3.11
C GLU A 441 -4.59 -57.98 3.71
N ALA A 442 -4.62 -56.89 2.93
CA ALA A 442 -4.16 -55.60 3.42
C ALA A 442 -5.05 -54.99 4.52
N LEU A 443 -6.37 -55.23 4.50
CA LEU A 443 -7.28 -54.83 5.58
C LEU A 443 -6.94 -55.52 6.91
N LYS A 444 -6.53 -56.80 6.87
CA LYS A 444 -6.03 -57.54 8.04
C LYS A 444 -4.69 -56.99 8.54
N GLU A 445 -3.79 -56.59 7.64
CA GLU A 445 -2.55 -55.92 8.05
C GLU A 445 -2.81 -54.59 8.77
N ILE A 446 -3.78 -53.80 8.28
CA ILE A 446 -4.16 -52.53 8.92
C ILE A 446 -4.82 -52.78 10.29
N GLU A 447 -5.57 -53.87 10.42
CA GLU A 447 -6.10 -54.32 11.72
C GLU A 447 -4.96 -54.69 12.69
N ASN A 448 -3.95 -55.41 12.22
CA ASN A 448 -2.75 -55.75 12.98
C ASN A 448 -1.93 -54.50 13.38
N ASP A 449 -2.00 -53.42 12.59
CA ASP A 449 -1.43 -52.11 12.96
C ASP A 449 -2.23 -51.42 14.10
N GLY A 450 -3.35 -52.01 14.53
CA GLY A 450 -4.18 -51.58 15.65
C GLY A 450 -5.44 -50.81 15.25
N TRP A 451 -5.72 -50.68 13.95
CA TRP A 451 -6.88 -49.92 13.47
C TRP A 451 -8.14 -50.77 13.39
N LYS A 452 -9.28 -50.27 13.88
CA LYS A 452 -10.57 -50.90 13.60
C LYS A 452 -10.89 -50.78 12.11
N SER A 453 -10.60 -51.81 11.34
CA SER A 453 -11.03 -51.94 9.94
C SER A 453 -12.37 -52.68 9.87
N LYS A 454 -13.09 -52.50 8.75
CA LYS A 454 -14.11 -53.47 8.34
C LYS A 454 -13.39 -54.76 7.95
N GLU A 455 -13.94 -55.92 8.32
CA GLU A 455 -13.21 -57.19 8.25
C GLU A 455 -13.01 -57.69 6.81
N SER A 456 -13.79 -57.15 5.86
CA SER A 456 -13.66 -57.48 4.43
C SER A 456 -14.17 -56.40 3.49
N ILE A 457 -13.76 -56.50 2.23
CA ILE A 457 -14.25 -55.70 1.11
C ILE A 457 -15.75 -55.86 0.91
N ASP A 458 -16.34 -57.03 1.24
CA ASP A 458 -17.78 -57.29 1.14
C ASP A 458 -18.61 -56.50 2.18
N GLU A 459 -17.97 -56.01 3.25
CA GLU A 459 -18.60 -55.08 4.19
C GLU A 459 -18.53 -53.61 3.73
N ILE A 460 -17.61 -53.31 2.81
CA ILE A 460 -17.43 -51.99 2.21
C ILE A 460 -18.30 -51.85 0.96
N TYR A 461 -18.29 -52.89 0.12
CA TYR A 461 -19.04 -52.98 -1.12
C TYR A 461 -20.45 -53.50 -0.91
N GLU A 462 -21.36 -53.14 -1.82
CA GLU A 462 -22.63 -53.84 -1.99
C GLU A 462 -22.35 -55.13 -2.79
N SER A 463 -22.90 -56.24 -2.28
CA SER A 463 -22.67 -57.60 -2.79
C SER A 463 -23.09 -57.77 -4.24
#